data_AF-A0A4P6BJW3-F1
#
_entry.id   AF-A0A4P6BJW3-F1
#
_cell.length_a   1.000
_cell.length_b   1.000
_cell.length_c   1.000
_cell.angle_alpha   90.00
_cell.angle_beta   90.00
_cell.angle_gamma   90.00
#
_symmetry.space_group_name_H-M   'P 1'
#
loop_
_entity.id
_entity.type
_entity.pdbx_description
1 polymer ?
#
loop_
_entity_poly.entity_id
_entity_poly.type
_entity_poly.pdbx_seq_one_letter_code
_entity_poly.pdbx_strand_id
1 'polypeptide(L)'
;MKKHRSLLFIIFTSTVIVIAVFLSGCGQSKKEVKEVPRVSQEQVNTGGTNAPENSRTGQAGEEKTAATASQPKTNPDQNNQDKSQKPPGNRSPLPGRPSDTRFYERQDFQGGIEVEVIWLTPEYLQALGQKLTPEEEKDLATNFVFNIALTAHSGNLMEFNFSGNTSLKVNGRDAGQGTWEFVYQDFHHPEGMIRFKVPANEPVRELTLSINNLGGVPVREFKWEL
;
A
#
# COMPACT_ATOMS: atom_id res chain seq x y z
N MET A 1 40.57 -21.61 37.49
CA MET A 1 41.48 -21.86 36.34
C MET A 1 41.11 -20.91 35.21
N LYS A 2 42.10 -20.18 34.69
CA LYS A 2 41.96 -19.10 33.70
C LYS A 2 41.69 -19.67 32.29
N LYS A 3 40.73 -19.13 31.55
CA LYS A 3 40.74 -19.21 30.06
C LYS A 3 40.48 -17.84 29.44
N HIS A 4 41.43 -17.47 28.59
CA HIS A 4 41.60 -16.19 27.93
C HIS A 4 40.74 -16.06 26.66
N ARG A 5 40.30 -14.83 26.40
CA ARG A 5 40.28 -14.07 25.13
C ARG A 5 39.66 -14.73 23.88
N SER A 6 38.65 -14.07 23.32
CA SER A 6 38.84 -13.44 22.00
C SER A 6 37.88 -12.26 21.83
N LEU A 7 38.47 -11.10 21.59
CA LEU A 7 37.87 -9.81 21.35
C LEU A 7 38.01 -9.58 19.84
N LEU A 8 36.92 -9.66 19.08
CA LEU A 8 36.94 -9.30 17.66
C LEU A 8 36.07 -8.05 17.46
N PHE A 9 36.74 -6.90 17.56
CA PHE A 9 36.27 -5.64 17.00
C PHE A 9 36.33 -5.75 15.47
N ILE A 10 35.21 -5.57 14.79
CA ILE A 10 35.21 -5.22 13.37
C ILE A 10 34.63 -3.81 13.26
N ILE A 11 35.54 -2.83 13.24
CA ILE A 11 35.31 -1.48 12.75
C ILE A 11 35.99 -1.44 11.37
N PHE A 12 35.22 -1.31 10.31
CA PHE A 12 35.63 -0.75 9.02
C PHE A 12 34.40 -0.05 8.44
N THR A 13 34.18 1.24 8.70
CA THR A 13 34.62 2.37 7.83
C THR A 13 34.49 2.06 6.34
N SER A 14 33.41 2.49 5.72
CA SER A 14 33.47 2.93 4.32
C SER A 14 32.65 4.19 4.10
N THR A 15 33.41 5.27 4.19
CA THR A 15 33.25 6.64 3.76
C THR A 15 32.52 6.83 2.42
N VAL A 16 31.50 7.70 2.44
CA VAL A 16 31.22 8.83 1.53
C VAL A 16 31.87 8.75 0.13
N ILE A 17 31.09 8.61 -0.95
CA ILE A 17 31.43 9.15 -2.29
C ILE A 17 30.15 9.53 -3.08
N VAL A 18 29.99 10.84 -3.26
CA VAL A 18 29.54 11.60 -4.44
C VAL A 18 28.03 11.72 -4.76
N ILE A 19 27.53 12.88 -4.37
CA ILE A 19 26.47 13.67 -5.01
C ILE A 19 26.86 13.92 -6.48
N ALA A 20 26.08 13.38 -7.42
CA ALA A 20 26.07 13.85 -8.80
C ALA A 20 24.85 14.77 -9.01
N VAL A 21 25.12 16.07 -8.95
CA VAL A 21 24.23 17.12 -9.44
C VAL A 21 24.14 17.00 -10.95
N PHE A 22 23.01 16.53 -11.49
CA PHE A 22 22.63 16.80 -12.88
C PHE A 22 21.71 18.01 -12.92
N LEU A 23 22.34 19.18 -12.95
CA LEU A 23 21.80 20.36 -13.61
C LEU A 23 21.87 20.13 -15.12
N SER A 24 20.84 20.60 -15.82
CA SER A 24 20.78 20.99 -17.25
C SER A 24 19.77 20.18 -18.07
N GLY A 25 18.64 20.81 -18.38
CA GLY A 25 17.66 20.27 -19.30
C GLY A 25 16.49 21.20 -19.61
N CYS A 26 16.72 22.51 -19.75
CA CYS A 26 15.75 23.40 -20.41
C CYS A 26 15.68 23.04 -21.90
N GLY A 27 14.68 22.27 -22.29
CA GLY A 27 14.33 22.00 -23.69
C GLY A 27 12.94 22.53 -24.00
N GLN A 28 12.82 23.83 -24.26
CA GLN A 28 11.63 24.39 -24.92
C GLN A 28 11.60 23.91 -26.38
N SER A 29 10.75 22.96 -26.72
CA SER A 29 10.31 22.79 -28.11
C SER A 29 8.95 23.44 -28.29
N LYS A 30 8.94 24.65 -28.87
CA LYS A 30 7.75 25.20 -29.52
C LYS A 30 7.38 24.27 -30.68
N LYS A 31 6.26 23.57 -30.57
CA LYS A 31 5.53 23.06 -31.74
C LYS A 31 4.37 23.99 -32.02
N GLU A 32 4.65 24.93 -32.92
CA GLU A 32 3.66 25.63 -33.71
C GLU A 32 3.18 24.67 -34.79
N VAL A 33 1.94 24.14 -34.67
CA VAL A 33 1.24 23.55 -35.83
C VAL A 33 -0.27 23.82 -35.70
N LYS A 34 -0.67 24.87 -36.42
CA LYS A 34 -1.73 24.88 -37.44
C LYS A 34 -3.18 24.60 -36.99
N GLU A 35 -3.93 25.69 -36.82
CA GLU A 35 -5.38 25.71 -36.93
C GLU A 35 -5.83 25.03 -38.24
N VAL A 36 -6.76 24.08 -38.11
CA VAL A 36 -7.50 23.48 -39.23
C VAL A 36 -8.94 23.99 -39.16
N PRO A 37 -9.58 24.31 -40.30
CA PRO A 37 -10.89 24.96 -40.32
C PRO A 37 -12.00 24.05 -39.78
N ARG A 38 -12.91 24.68 -39.04
CA ARG A 38 -14.22 24.18 -38.65
C ARG A 38 -15.05 23.86 -39.90
N VAL A 39 -15.17 22.57 -40.23
CA VAL A 39 -16.15 22.07 -41.20
C VAL A 39 -17.40 21.63 -40.45
N SER A 40 -18.49 22.34 -40.70
CA SER A 40 -19.85 21.94 -40.35
C SER A 40 -20.36 20.98 -41.43
N GLN A 41 -20.68 19.73 -41.07
CA GLN A 41 -21.56 18.83 -41.83
C GLN A 41 -22.30 17.96 -40.81
N GLU A 42 -23.59 18.15 -40.58
CA GLU A 42 -24.74 17.66 -41.38
C GLU A 42 -25.21 16.28 -40.90
N GLN A 43 -26.46 16.25 -40.43
CA GLN A 43 -27.19 15.06 -39.98
C GLN A 43 -27.44 14.11 -41.16
N VAL A 44 -27.24 12.81 -40.95
CA VAL A 44 -28.01 11.77 -41.65
C VAL A 44 -28.33 10.62 -40.68
N ASN A 45 -29.63 10.47 -40.43
CA ASN A 45 -30.30 9.27 -39.94
C ASN A 45 -30.05 8.08 -40.87
N THR A 46 -29.83 6.88 -40.35
CA THR A 46 -30.56 5.67 -40.80
C THR A 46 -30.36 4.52 -39.83
N GLY A 47 -31.47 3.89 -39.44
CA GLY A 47 -31.50 2.69 -38.64
C GLY A 47 -30.97 1.45 -39.37
N GLY A 48 -30.59 0.46 -38.57
CA GLY A 48 -30.15 -0.85 -39.03
C GLY A 48 -30.25 -1.86 -37.90
N THR A 49 -31.47 -2.35 -37.65
CA THR A 49 -31.72 -3.67 -37.07
C THR A 49 -30.95 -4.71 -37.84
N ASN A 50 -30.14 -5.54 -37.17
CA ASN A 50 -29.84 -6.92 -37.55
C ASN A 50 -29.29 -7.69 -36.34
N ALA A 51 -30.12 -8.56 -35.77
CA ALA A 51 -29.67 -9.83 -35.20
C ALA A 51 -29.54 -10.84 -36.37
N PRO A 52 -28.65 -11.83 -36.30
CA PRO A 52 -29.06 -13.09 -35.66
C PRO A 52 -27.95 -13.83 -34.87
N GLU A 53 -28.40 -14.51 -33.81
CA GLU A 53 -28.21 -15.93 -33.53
C GLU A 53 -27.01 -16.64 -34.20
N ASN A 54 -26.04 -17.11 -33.40
CA ASN A 54 -25.40 -18.39 -33.72
C ASN A 54 -24.87 -19.13 -32.49
N SER A 55 -25.15 -20.42 -32.54
CA SER A 55 -24.98 -21.48 -31.55
C SER A 55 -23.61 -22.17 -31.67
N ARG A 56 -23.05 -22.64 -30.54
CA ARG A 56 -22.25 -23.89 -30.36
C ARG A 56 -21.66 -23.89 -28.94
N THR A 57 -21.98 -24.79 -28.01
CA THR A 57 -21.91 -26.27 -27.97
C THR A 57 -20.47 -26.82 -28.03
N GLY A 58 -20.05 -27.48 -26.94
CA GLY A 58 -18.82 -28.28 -26.78
C GLY A 58 -17.79 -27.56 -25.90
N GLN A 59 -17.14 -28.14 -24.89
CA GLN A 59 -16.93 -29.54 -24.53
C GLN A 59 -16.66 -29.62 -23.03
N ALA A 60 -17.29 -30.61 -22.39
CA ALA A 60 -16.87 -31.13 -21.10
C ALA A 60 -15.53 -31.86 -21.29
N GLY A 61 -14.54 -31.51 -20.47
CA GLY A 61 -13.31 -32.26 -20.28
C GLY A 61 -13.15 -32.55 -18.80
N GLU A 62 -13.61 -33.73 -18.38
CA GLU A 62 -13.22 -34.35 -17.13
C GLU A 62 -11.74 -34.73 -17.24
N GLU A 63 -10.86 -34.11 -16.46
CA GLU A 63 -9.55 -34.68 -16.17
C GLU A 63 -9.44 -35.00 -14.68
N LYS A 64 -9.53 -36.30 -14.43
CA LYS A 64 -9.47 -36.95 -13.13
C LYS A 64 -8.03 -37.40 -12.91
N THR A 65 -7.24 -36.63 -12.17
CA THR A 65 -5.93 -37.08 -11.66
C THR A 65 -5.99 -37.24 -10.15
N ALA A 66 -5.98 -38.51 -9.74
CA ALA A 66 -5.81 -38.97 -8.37
C ALA A 66 -4.35 -39.35 -8.16
N ALA A 67 -3.72 -38.81 -7.10
CA ALA A 67 -2.54 -39.31 -6.38
C ALA A 67 -1.99 -38.14 -5.55
N THR A 68 -1.43 -38.25 -4.35
CA THR A 68 -1.25 -39.32 -3.36
C THR A 68 -0.78 -38.58 -2.11
N ALA A 69 -1.26 -39.03 -0.95
CA ALA A 69 -0.90 -38.55 0.37
C ALA A 69 0.63 -38.50 0.63
N SER A 70 1.08 -37.45 1.32
CA SER A 70 2.27 -37.48 2.19
C SER A 70 2.17 -36.38 3.24
N GLN A 71 1.75 -36.76 4.44
CA GLN A 71 1.95 -35.98 5.66
C GLN A 71 3.42 -36.09 6.11
N PRO A 72 4.05 -35.00 6.57
CA PRO A 72 5.14 -35.08 7.53
C PRO A 72 4.79 -34.36 8.84
N LYS A 73 4.60 -35.19 9.87
CA LYS A 73 5.09 -35.06 11.26
C LYS A 73 5.27 -33.65 11.85
N THR A 74 4.36 -33.35 12.77
CA THR A 74 4.53 -32.43 13.90
C THR A 74 5.74 -32.82 14.78
N ASN A 75 6.55 -31.84 15.16
CA ASN A 75 7.54 -31.95 16.24
C ASN A 75 7.26 -30.85 17.29
N PRO A 76 7.34 -31.17 18.60
CA PRO A 76 6.95 -30.25 19.67
C PRO A 76 8.11 -29.41 20.22
N ASP A 77 7.73 -28.30 20.86
CA ASP A 77 8.40 -27.56 21.94
C ASP A 77 9.87 -27.13 21.81
N GLN A 78 10.08 -25.82 21.67
CA GLN A 78 11.12 -25.12 22.43
C GLN A 78 10.61 -23.77 22.97
N ASN A 79 10.18 -23.85 24.23
CA ASN A 79 10.09 -22.79 25.21
C ASN A 79 11.49 -22.14 25.41
N ASN A 80 11.62 -20.84 25.14
CA ASN A 80 12.73 -20.06 25.67
C ASN A 80 12.23 -18.65 26.02
N GLN A 81 12.02 -18.45 27.32
CA GLN A 81 11.75 -17.16 27.94
C GLN A 81 13.00 -16.28 27.82
N ASP A 82 12.98 -15.36 26.86
CA ASP A 82 13.95 -14.29 26.81
C ASP A 82 13.58 -13.20 27.82
N LYS A 83 14.59 -12.79 28.58
CA LYS A 83 14.47 -11.85 29.68
C LYS A 83 14.37 -10.44 29.11
N SER A 84 13.28 -9.77 29.48
CA SER A 84 13.00 -8.36 29.23
C SER A 84 14.22 -7.46 29.46
N GLN A 85 14.89 -7.08 28.38
CA GLN A 85 15.68 -5.86 28.32
C GLN A 85 14.74 -4.73 27.91
N LYS A 86 14.54 -3.78 28.81
CA LYS A 86 13.68 -2.60 28.62
C LYS A 86 14.27 -1.72 27.51
N PRO A 87 13.59 -1.55 26.36
CA PRO A 87 14.05 -0.63 25.32
C PRO A 87 14.03 0.81 25.82
N PRO A 88 15.02 1.64 25.48
CA PRO A 88 15.02 3.05 25.80
C PRO A 88 14.07 3.80 24.85
N GLY A 89 13.03 4.43 25.42
CA GLY A 89 12.25 5.48 24.75
C GLY A 89 10.74 5.30 24.76
N ASN A 90 10.11 5.33 25.95
CA ASN A 90 8.66 5.46 26.12
C ASN A 90 8.14 6.74 25.41
N ARG A 91 7.76 6.65 24.14
CA ARG A 91 6.60 7.44 23.69
C ARG A 91 5.39 6.73 24.26
N SER A 92 4.64 7.42 25.11
CA SER A 92 3.40 6.86 25.67
C SER A 92 2.53 6.36 24.51
N PRO A 93 1.98 5.13 24.58
CA PRO A 93 0.95 4.68 23.66
C PRO A 93 -0.10 5.77 23.53
N LEU A 94 -0.55 6.04 22.29
CA LEU A 94 -1.59 7.05 22.05
C LEU A 94 -2.80 6.69 22.92
N PRO A 95 -3.15 7.50 23.93
CA PRO A 95 -4.22 7.17 24.86
C PRO A 95 -5.54 7.06 24.10
N GLY A 96 -6.26 5.94 24.26
CA GLY A 96 -7.63 5.80 23.76
C GLY A 96 -7.84 4.93 22.50
N ARG A 97 -6.79 4.29 21.95
CA ARG A 97 -6.97 3.43 20.78
C ARG A 97 -7.89 2.22 21.06
N PRO A 98 -8.89 1.95 20.19
CA PRO A 98 -9.75 0.78 20.33
C PRO A 98 -9.00 -0.54 20.09
N SER A 99 -9.43 -1.59 20.79
CA SER A 99 -8.97 -2.97 20.59
C SER A 99 -9.71 -3.70 19.47
N ASP A 100 -10.82 -3.15 18.96
CA ASP A 100 -11.58 -3.71 17.84
C ASP A 100 -10.82 -3.44 16.52
N THR A 101 -10.48 -4.49 15.77
CA THR A 101 -9.73 -4.40 14.51
C THR A 101 -10.49 -3.58 13.45
N ARG A 102 -11.83 -3.61 13.48
CA ARG A 102 -12.68 -2.86 12.54
C ARG A 102 -12.50 -1.35 12.66
N PHE A 103 -11.97 -0.86 13.79
CA PHE A 103 -11.62 0.55 13.93
C PHE A 103 -10.57 0.99 12.90
N TYR A 104 -9.65 0.10 12.53
CA TYR A 104 -8.50 0.39 11.68
C TYR A 104 -8.79 0.22 10.19
N GLU A 105 -9.89 -0.45 9.84
CA GLU A 105 -10.25 -0.86 8.48
C GLU A 105 -11.26 0.10 7.86
N ARG A 106 -11.05 0.47 6.59
CA ARG A 106 -12.00 1.25 5.80
C ARG A 106 -12.11 0.63 4.41
N GLN A 107 -13.31 0.69 3.84
CA GLN A 107 -13.59 0.17 2.51
C GLN A 107 -14.41 1.18 1.71
N ASP A 108 -14.21 1.22 0.40
CA ASP A 108 -14.99 2.03 -0.53
C ASP A 108 -15.08 1.34 -1.90
N PHE A 109 -16.23 1.47 -2.57
CA PHE A 109 -16.45 0.91 -3.91
C PHE A 109 -17.08 1.94 -4.82
N GLN A 110 -16.30 2.48 -5.75
CA GLN A 110 -16.70 3.49 -6.71
C GLN A 110 -15.89 3.33 -8.01
N GLY A 111 -16.40 3.81 -9.14
CA GLY A 111 -15.66 3.78 -10.41
C GLY A 111 -15.22 2.38 -10.87
N GLY A 112 -15.91 1.31 -10.43
CA GLY A 112 -15.56 -0.08 -10.73
C GLY A 112 -14.33 -0.62 -10.00
N ILE A 113 -13.87 0.06 -8.94
CA ILE A 113 -12.72 -0.33 -8.13
C ILE A 113 -13.14 -0.37 -6.65
N GLU A 114 -12.95 -1.53 -6.04
CA GLU A 114 -12.99 -1.73 -4.60
C GLU A 114 -11.63 -1.37 -3.99
N VAL A 115 -11.67 -0.65 -2.88
CA VAL A 115 -10.47 -0.24 -2.14
C VAL A 115 -10.67 -0.60 -0.69
N GLU A 116 -9.74 -1.35 -0.14
CA GLU A 116 -9.61 -1.63 1.28
C GLU A 116 -8.35 -0.91 1.80
N VAL A 117 -8.52 -0.19 2.91
CA VAL A 117 -7.44 0.53 3.58
C VAL A 117 -7.38 0.12 5.03
N ILE A 118 -6.22 -0.35 5.46
CA ILE A 118 -5.97 -0.75 6.84
C ILE A 118 -4.89 0.15 7.42
N TRP A 119 -5.22 0.87 8.50
CA TRP A 119 -4.22 1.59 9.27
C TRP A 119 -3.43 0.64 10.16
N LEU A 120 -2.19 0.34 9.75
CA LEU A 120 -1.32 -0.54 10.51
C LEU A 120 -0.81 0.18 11.76
N THR A 121 -1.13 -0.39 12.91
CA THR A 121 -0.67 0.07 14.22
C THR A 121 -0.15 -1.11 15.03
N PRO A 122 0.69 -0.88 16.05
CA PRO A 122 1.10 -1.96 16.92
C PRO A 122 -0.08 -2.68 17.56
N GLU A 123 -1.11 -1.95 17.98
CA GLU A 123 -2.31 -2.50 18.60
C GLU A 123 -3.10 -3.38 17.62
N TYR A 124 -3.27 -2.94 16.37
CA TYR A 124 -3.93 -3.73 15.33
C TYR A 124 -3.22 -5.06 15.09
N LEU A 125 -1.89 -5.02 14.88
CA LEU A 125 -1.10 -6.20 14.57
C LEU A 125 -1.05 -7.17 15.76
N GLN A 126 -0.96 -6.65 16.99
CA GLN A 126 -1.05 -7.46 18.20
C GLN A 126 -2.44 -8.10 18.39
N ALA A 127 -3.52 -7.38 18.04
CA ALA A 127 -4.88 -7.93 18.08
C ALA A 127 -5.06 -9.10 17.10
N LEU A 128 -4.33 -9.09 15.98
CA LEU A 128 -4.23 -10.22 15.05
C LEU A 128 -3.29 -11.35 15.54
N GLY A 129 -2.71 -11.22 16.74
CA GLY A 129 -1.77 -12.18 17.30
C GLY A 129 -0.37 -12.12 16.68
N GLN A 130 -0.05 -11.07 15.92
CA GLN A 130 1.27 -10.90 15.33
C GLN A 130 2.26 -10.35 16.37
N LYS A 131 3.48 -10.88 16.34
CA LYS A 131 4.60 -10.37 17.13
C LYS A 131 5.43 -9.44 16.26
N LEU A 132 5.58 -8.19 16.70
CA LEU A 132 6.37 -7.20 15.99
C LEU A 132 7.85 -7.43 16.24
N THR A 133 8.63 -7.29 15.18
CA THR A 133 10.07 -7.12 15.27
C THR A 133 10.40 -5.71 15.78
N PRO A 134 11.57 -5.49 16.41
CA PRO A 134 12.02 -4.17 16.82
C PRO A 134 12.07 -3.16 15.66
N GLU A 135 12.36 -3.62 14.45
CA GLU A 135 12.40 -2.80 13.24
C GLU A 135 11.00 -2.31 12.85
N GLU A 136 9.99 -3.18 12.91
CA GLU A 136 8.59 -2.83 12.63
C GLU A 136 8.02 -1.90 13.70
N GLU A 137 8.29 -2.16 14.98
CA GLU A 137 7.88 -1.25 16.07
C GLU A 137 8.45 0.16 15.84
N LYS A 138 9.71 0.24 15.44
CA LYS A 138 10.37 1.52 15.13
C LYS A 138 9.75 2.18 13.90
N ASP A 139 9.44 1.43 12.84
CA ASP A 139 8.77 1.97 11.65
C ASP A 139 7.41 2.56 12.02
N LEU A 140 6.56 1.78 12.70
CA LEU A 140 5.22 2.20 13.14
C LEU A 140 5.23 3.34 14.17
N ALA A 141 6.32 3.49 14.94
CA ALA A 141 6.49 4.60 15.87
C ALA A 141 6.94 5.91 15.20
N THR A 142 7.48 5.82 13.98
CA THR A 142 8.01 6.97 13.22
C THR A 142 7.19 7.32 11.99
N ASN A 143 6.35 6.40 11.52
CA ASN A 143 5.51 6.54 10.35
C ASN A 143 4.06 6.12 10.65
N PHE A 144 3.09 6.81 10.06
CA PHE A 144 1.77 6.25 9.81
C PHE A 144 1.88 5.34 8.59
N VAL A 145 1.52 4.07 8.76
CA VAL A 145 1.60 3.05 7.72
C VAL A 145 0.19 2.58 7.39
N PHE A 146 -0.18 2.62 6.12
CA PHE A 146 -1.45 2.10 5.64
C PHE A 146 -1.20 1.01 4.61
N ASN A 147 -1.81 -0.15 4.79
CA ASN A 147 -1.95 -1.13 3.73
C ASN A 147 -3.16 -0.76 2.88
N ILE A 148 -3.00 -0.77 1.55
CA ILE A 148 -4.05 -0.49 0.59
C ILE A 148 -4.11 -1.67 -0.38
N ALA A 149 -5.23 -2.38 -0.35
CA ALA A 149 -5.56 -3.43 -1.29
C ALA A 149 -6.65 -2.94 -2.24
N LEU A 150 -6.51 -3.24 -3.53
CA LEU A 150 -7.48 -2.84 -4.55
C LEU A 150 -8.03 -4.08 -5.25
N THR A 151 -9.23 -3.96 -5.79
CA THR A 151 -9.81 -4.94 -6.70
C THR A 151 -10.58 -4.23 -7.81
N ALA A 152 -10.24 -4.52 -9.06
CA ALA A 152 -10.94 -4.01 -10.24
C ALA A 152 -11.38 -5.15 -11.16
N HIS A 153 -12.57 -5.01 -11.76
CA HIS A 153 -13.05 -5.96 -12.76
C HIS A 153 -12.48 -5.70 -14.18
N SER A 154 -11.84 -4.55 -14.40
CA SER A 154 -11.25 -4.18 -15.69
C SER A 154 -10.20 -3.08 -15.52
N GLY A 155 -9.37 -2.90 -16.55
CA GLY A 155 -8.30 -1.90 -16.55
C GLY A 155 -7.01 -2.42 -15.94
N ASN A 156 -6.04 -1.51 -15.82
CA ASN A 156 -4.72 -1.82 -15.27
C ASN A 156 -4.42 -0.86 -14.11
N LEU A 157 -4.48 -1.38 -12.88
CA LEU A 157 -4.22 -0.59 -11.68
C LEU A 157 -2.72 -0.33 -11.42
N MET A 158 -1.82 -1.05 -12.10
CA MET A 158 -0.37 -0.85 -11.96
C MET A 158 0.13 0.43 -12.63
N GLU A 159 -0.68 1.03 -13.51
CA GLU A 159 -0.36 2.33 -14.14
C GLU A 159 -0.69 3.52 -13.22
N PHE A 160 -1.38 3.29 -12.11
CA PHE A 160 -1.76 4.34 -11.18
C PHE A 160 -0.57 4.81 -10.32
N ASN A 161 -0.34 6.12 -10.26
CA ASN A 161 0.71 6.71 -9.42
C ASN A 161 0.25 6.82 -7.95
N PHE A 162 0.37 5.73 -7.20
CA PHE A 162 -0.06 5.67 -5.79
C PHE A 162 0.62 6.73 -4.90
N SER A 163 1.94 6.91 -5.00
CA SER A 163 2.67 7.90 -4.18
C SER A 163 2.30 9.35 -4.51
N GLY A 164 2.05 9.65 -5.79
CA GLY A 164 1.69 11.02 -6.23
C GLY A 164 0.22 11.37 -6.02
N ASN A 165 -0.67 10.38 -6.00
CA ASN A 165 -2.12 10.61 -5.89
C ASN A 165 -2.70 10.32 -4.49
N THR A 166 -1.88 9.86 -3.54
CA THR A 166 -2.31 9.60 -2.17
C THR A 166 -1.71 10.63 -1.21
N SER A 167 -2.54 11.17 -0.33
CA SER A 167 -2.13 12.15 0.68
C SER A 167 -2.74 11.83 2.03
N LEU A 168 -2.11 12.30 3.11
CA LEU A 168 -2.61 12.14 4.47
C LEU A 168 -2.74 13.50 5.13
N LYS A 169 -3.88 13.74 5.77
CA LYS A 169 -4.06 14.82 6.74
C LYS A 169 -4.09 14.27 8.16
N VAL A 170 -3.37 14.92 9.06
CA VAL A 170 -3.31 14.63 10.50
C VAL A 170 -3.85 15.88 11.21
N ASN A 171 -4.95 15.74 11.94
CA ASN A 171 -5.65 16.88 12.56
C ASN A 171 -5.92 18.02 11.56
N GLY A 172 -6.34 17.67 10.34
CA GLY A 172 -6.57 18.62 9.24
C GLY A 172 -5.33 19.20 8.55
N ARG A 173 -4.10 18.88 9.01
CA ARG A 173 -2.84 19.35 8.43
C ARG A 173 -2.21 18.30 7.53
N ASP A 174 -1.64 18.70 6.41
CA ASP A 174 -0.92 17.80 5.49
C ASP A 174 0.30 17.16 6.19
N ALA A 175 0.42 15.83 6.10
CA ALA A 175 1.53 15.04 6.62
C ALA A 175 2.74 14.97 5.67
N GLY A 176 2.63 15.59 4.49
CA GLY A 176 3.63 15.56 3.43
C GLY A 176 3.47 14.37 2.49
N GLN A 177 4.46 14.19 1.61
CA GLN A 177 4.43 13.13 0.61
C GLN A 177 4.64 11.75 1.23
N GLY A 178 3.77 10.81 0.88
CA GLY A 178 3.89 9.42 1.29
C GLY A 178 4.83 8.62 0.38
N THR A 179 5.50 7.62 0.94
CA THR A 179 6.30 6.65 0.18
C THR A 179 5.49 5.37 -0.02
N TRP A 180 5.31 4.96 -1.28
CA TRP A 180 4.61 3.74 -1.68
C TRP A 180 5.57 2.58 -1.91
N GLU A 181 5.18 1.39 -1.45
CA GLU A 181 5.88 0.14 -1.69
C GLU A 181 4.86 -0.96 -2.02
N PHE A 182 5.08 -1.70 -3.10
CA PHE A 182 4.21 -2.81 -3.45
C PHE A 182 4.46 -4.01 -2.52
N VAL A 183 3.38 -4.58 -2.00
CA VAL A 183 3.36 -5.88 -1.33
C VAL A 183 3.05 -6.96 -2.36
N TYR A 184 2.09 -6.70 -3.24
CA TYR A 184 1.68 -7.59 -4.32
C TYR A 184 1.41 -6.80 -5.60
N GLN A 185 1.93 -7.30 -6.72
CA GLN A 185 1.81 -6.65 -8.03
C GLN A 185 0.92 -7.51 -8.93
N ASP A 186 -0.33 -7.10 -9.04
CA ASP A 186 -1.30 -7.66 -9.98
C ASP A 186 -2.04 -6.52 -10.67
N PHE A 187 -2.41 -6.72 -11.93
CA PHE A 187 -3.06 -5.67 -12.73
C PHE A 187 -4.48 -5.34 -12.26
N HIS A 188 -5.16 -6.29 -11.60
CA HIS A 188 -6.54 -6.14 -11.11
C HIS A 188 -6.62 -6.09 -9.58
N HIS A 189 -5.66 -6.71 -8.88
CA HIS A 189 -5.62 -6.83 -7.43
C HIS A 189 -4.30 -6.37 -6.81
N PRO A 190 -3.76 -5.17 -7.13
CA PRO A 190 -2.52 -4.74 -6.51
C PRO A 190 -2.72 -4.44 -5.03
N GLU A 191 -1.66 -4.67 -4.26
CA GLU A 191 -1.60 -4.37 -2.84
C GLU A 191 -0.28 -3.65 -2.54
N GLY A 192 -0.33 -2.65 -1.67
CA GLY A 192 0.88 -1.99 -1.22
C GLY A 192 0.72 -1.25 0.09
N MET A 193 1.86 -0.80 0.61
CA MET A 193 1.95 0.00 1.81
C MET A 193 2.32 1.43 1.45
N ILE A 194 1.61 2.40 2.04
CA ILE A 194 2.01 3.80 2.02
C ILE A 194 2.43 4.25 3.41
N ARG A 195 3.54 4.98 3.48
CA ARG A 195 4.11 5.50 4.73
C ARG A 195 4.18 7.02 4.72
N PHE A 196 3.73 7.64 5.81
CA PHE A 196 3.83 9.08 6.05
C PHE A 196 4.55 9.31 7.37
N LYS A 197 5.45 10.29 7.45
CA LYS A 197 6.12 10.59 8.73
C LYS A 197 5.12 11.10 9.76
N VAL A 198 5.21 10.60 10.97
CA VAL A 198 4.42 11.12 12.09
C VAL A 198 4.92 12.53 12.44
N PRO A 199 4.04 13.56 12.50
CA PRO A 199 4.44 14.89 12.90
C PRO A 199 4.94 14.89 14.34
N ALA A 200 5.99 15.65 14.62
CA ALA A 200 6.55 15.73 15.96
C ALA A 200 5.60 16.48 16.91
N ASN A 201 5.44 15.97 18.12
CA ASN A 201 4.91 16.69 19.28
C ASN A 201 3.42 17.09 19.26
N GLU A 202 2.57 16.43 18.48
CA GLU A 202 1.12 16.66 18.53
C GLU A 202 0.34 15.35 18.76
N PRO A 203 -0.62 15.32 19.71
CA PRO A 203 -1.52 14.17 19.83
C PRO A 203 -2.39 14.06 18.59
N VAL A 204 -2.47 12.86 18.02
CA VAL A 204 -3.29 12.54 16.85
C VAL A 204 -4.74 12.39 17.33
N ARG A 205 -5.65 13.19 16.76
CA ARG A 205 -7.10 13.15 17.01
C ARG A 205 -7.87 12.70 15.78
N GLU A 206 -7.36 13.05 14.60
CA GLU A 206 -7.99 12.71 13.34
C GLU A 206 -6.93 12.35 12.30
N LEU A 207 -7.20 11.31 11.52
CA LEU A 207 -6.49 10.98 10.29
C LEU A 207 -7.49 10.98 9.13
N THR A 208 -7.10 11.61 8.02
CA THR A 208 -7.83 11.51 6.75
C THR A 208 -6.85 11.12 5.65
N LEU A 209 -6.95 9.90 5.14
CA LEU A 209 -6.23 9.45 3.96
C LEU A 209 -7.09 9.76 2.73
N SER A 210 -6.51 10.38 1.71
CA SER A 210 -7.20 10.71 0.47
C SER A 210 -6.50 10.09 -0.73
N ILE A 211 -7.25 9.40 -1.59
CA ILE A 211 -6.77 8.86 -2.87
C ILE A 211 -7.46 9.63 -4.01
N ASN A 212 -6.68 10.30 -4.84
CA ASN A 212 -7.17 11.15 -5.91
C ASN A 212 -7.20 10.42 -7.25
N ASN A 213 -8.21 10.70 -8.08
CA ASN A 213 -8.28 10.26 -9.49
C ASN A 213 -8.23 8.74 -9.72
N LEU A 214 -8.66 7.93 -8.75
CA LEU A 214 -8.66 6.46 -8.87
C LEU A 214 -9.95 5.97 -9.53
N GLY A 215 -9.84 5.39 -10.73
CA GLY A 215 -10.99 4.88 -11.49
C GLY A 215 -11.96 5.97 -11.95
N GLY A 216 -11.44 7.17 -12.24
CA GLY A 216 -12.26 8.34 -12.61
C GLY A 216 -12.98 9.01 -11.44
N VAL A 217 -12.83 8.52 -10.21
CA VAL A 217 -13.36 9.17 -9.01
C VAL A 217 -12.41 10.30 -8.60
N PRO A 218 -12.87 11.56 -8.46
CA PRO A 218 -11.99 12.68 -8.15
C PRO A 218 -11.21 12.50 -6.86
N VAL A 219 -11.90 12.11 -5.77
CA VAL A 219 -11.33 11.89 -4.44
C VAL A 219 -12.10 10.78 -3.72
N ARG A 220 -11.38 9.88 -3.05
CA ARG A 220 -11.88 8.99 -2.00
C ARG A 220 -11.24 9.39 -0.68
N GLU A 221 -12.02 9.53 0.38
CA GLU A 221 -11.52 9.86 1.73
C GLU A 221 -11.80 8.74 2.72
N PHE A 222 -10.79 8.37 3.50
CA PHE A 222 -10.86 7.38 4.56
C PHE A 222 -10.49 8.07 5.88
N LYS A 223 -11.39 8.03 6.88
CA LYS A 223 -11.26 8.84 8.11
C LYS A 223 -11.22 8.00 9.37
N TRP A 224 -10.34 8.37 10.30
CA TRP A 224 -10.22 7.80 11.63
C TRP A 224 -10.26 8.92 12.67
N GLU A 225 -11.17 8.81 13.63
CA GLU A 225 -11.29 9.69 14.80
C GLU A 225 -10.76 8.94 16.02
N LEU A 226 -9.83 9.53 16.78
CA LEU A 226 -9.12 8.94 17.92
C LEU A 226 -9.52 9.54 19.26
#